data_AF-A0AAN1EII2-F1
#
_entry.id   AF-A0AAN1EII2-F1
#
_cell.length_a   1.000
_cell.length_b   1.000
_cell.length_c   1.000
_cell.angle_alpha   90.00
_cell.angle_beta   90.00
_cell.angle_gamma   90.00
#
_symmetry.space_group_name_H-M   'P 1'
#
loop_
_entity.id
_entity.type
_entity.pdbx_description
1 polymer ?
#
loop_
_entity_poly.entity_id
_entity_poly.type
_entity_poly.pdbx_seq_one_letter_code
_entity_poly.pdbx_strand_id
1 'polypeptide(L)' 'MADLAERAAVSRSTIRDYEGRRHDIHRATEAQLRLAFEKGGVRFVEIEGAGTGLCLPD' A
#
# COMPACT_ATOMS: atom_id res chain seq x y z
N MET A 1 5.54 -0.90 -10.72
CA MET A 1 4.10 -1.28 -10.72
C MET A 1 3.85 -2.76 -10.92
N ALA A 2 4.49 -3.45 -11.88
CA ALA A 2 4.23 -4.88 -12.10
C ALA A 2 4.54 -5.75 -10.86
N ASP A 3 5.71 -5.57 -10.26
CA ASP A 3 6.12 -6.30 -9.05
C ASP A 3 5.18 -6.05 -7.85
N LEU A 4 4.81 -4.79 -7.58
CA LEU A 4 3.83 -4.47 -6.53
C LEU A 4 2.45 -5.10 -6.80
N ALA A 5 1.98 -5.08 -8.05
CA ALA A 5 0.70 -5.68 -8.44
C ALA A 5 0.68 -7.19 -8.17
N GLU A 6 1.77 -7.86 -8.54
CA GLU A 6 1.97 -9.28 -8.27
C GLU A 6 1.99 -9.57 -6.77
N ARG A 7 2.82 -8.85 -5.99
CA ARG A 7 2.94 -9.04 -4.53
C ARG A 7 1.65 -8.74 -3.76
N ALA A 8 0.88 -7.77 -4.21
CA ALA A 8 -0.40 -7.40 -3.60
C ALA A 8 -1.59 -8.23 -4.12
N ALA A 9 -1.37 -9.12 -5.09
CA ALA A 9 -2.42 -9.90 -5.75
C ALA A 9 -3.55 -9.02 -6.33
N VAL A 10 -3.18 -7.93 -7.00
CA VAL A 10 -4.10 -7.01 -7.69
C VAL A 10 -3.65 -6.76 -9.12
N SER A 11 -4.54 -6.22 -9.96
CA SER A 11 -4.18 -5.87 -11.33
C SER A 11 -3.39 -4.55 -11.40
N ARG A 12 -2.59 -4.35 -12.46
CA ARG A 12 -1.92 -3.06 -12.73
C ARG A 12 -2.91 -1.91 -12.89
N SER A 13 -4.10 -2.17 -13.47
CA SER A 13 -5.19 -1.21 -13.54
C SER A 13 -5.70 -0.82 -12.16
N THR A 14 -5.88 -1.80 -11.26
CA THR A 14 -6.31 -1.57 -9.88
C THR A 14 -5.35 -0.64 -9.15
N ILE A 15 -4.02 -0.83 -9.28
CA ILE A 15 -3.04 0.09 -8.67
C ILE A 15 -3.19 1.50 -9.24
N ARG A 16 -3.26 1.63 -10.57
CA ARG A 16 -3.40 2.95 -11.21
C ARG A 16 -4.70 3.66 -10.83
N ASP A 17 -5.78 2.92 -10.68
CA ASP A 17 -7.07 3.48 -10.28
C ASP A 17 -7.05 3.90 -8.79
N TYR A 18 -6.38 3.10 -7.95
CA TYR A 18 -6.13 3.40 -6.54
C TYR A 18 -5.27 4.67 -6.37
N GLU A 19 -4.13 4.75 -7.04
CA GLU A 19 -3.24 5.93 -7.02
C GLU A 19 -3.92 7.17 -7.64
N GLY A 20 -4.71 6.97 -8.70
CA GLY A 20 -5.42 8.03 -9.38
C GLY A 20 -6.66 8.55 -8.65
N ARG A 21 -7.03 7.97 -7.50
CA ARG A 21 -8.25 8.27 -6.72
C ARG A 21 -9.51 8.33 -7.61
N ARG A 22 -9.57 7.49 -8.65
CA ARG A 22 -10.65 7.55 -9.65
C ARG A 22 -12.01 7.09 -9.09
N HIS A 23 -11.99 6.37 -7.97
CA HIS A 23 -13.15 5.93 -7.19
C HIS A 23 -12.87 6.05 -5.69
N ASP A 24 -13.91 5.90 -4.87
CA ASP A 24 -13.75 5.68 -3.43
C ASP A 24 -12.73 4.56 -3.19
N ILE A 25 -11.76 4.83 -2.33
CA ILE A 25 -10.67 3.92 -2.03
C ILE A 25 -11.28 2.63 -1.43
N HIS A 26 -11.21 1.54 -2.20
CA HIS A 26 -11.62 0.23 -1.71
C HIS A 26 -10.69 -0.18 -0.57
N ARG A 27 -11.22 -0.17 0.67
CA ARG A 27 -10.55 -0.64 1.90
C ARG A 27 -9.82 -1.98 1.71
N ALA A 28 -10.36 -2.87 0.89
CA ALA A 28 -9.74 -4.15 0.56
C ALA A 28 -8.42 -3.98 -0.22
N THR A 29 -8.40 -3.12 -1.24
CA THR A 29 -7.19 -2.80 -2.00
C THR A 29 -6.15 -2.12 -1.13
N GLU A 30 -6.57 -1.20 -0.25
CA GLU A 30 -5.68 -0.57 0.75
C GLU A 30 -5.00 -1.62 1.63
N ALA A 31 -5.77 -2.56 2.18
CA ALA A 31 -5.24 -3.63 3.03
C ALA A 31 -4.26 -4.55 2.27
N GLN A 32 -4.56 -4.90 1.01
CA GLN A 32 -3.68 -5.71 0.17
C GLN A 32 -2.35 -5.01 -0.14
N LEU A 33 -2.40 -3.72 -0.47
CA LEU A 33 -1.20 -2.93 -0.74
C LEU A 33 -0.36 -2.77 0.53
N ARG A 34 -0.99 -2.46 1.67
CA ARG A 34 -0.31 -2.37 2.96
C ARG A 34 0.41 -3.67 3.31
N LEU A 35 -0.27 -4.80 3.20
CA LEU A 35 0.32 -6.11 3.46
C LEU A 35 1.49 -6.42 2.51
N ALA A 36 1.40 -6.04 1.24
CA ALA A 36 2.49 -6.25 0.29
C ALA A 36 3.75 -5.45 0.67
N PHE A 37 3.58 -4.21 1.14
CA PHE A 37 4.68 -3.40 1.67
C PHE A 37 5.26 -3.99 2.96
N GLU A 38 4.42 -4.44 3.90
CA GLU A 38 4.84 -5.09 5.14
C GLU A 38 5.63 -6.37 4.88
N LYS A 39 5.18 -7.20 3.92
CA LYS A 39 5.92 -8.38 3.45
C LYS A 39 7.23 -8.02 2.74
N GLY A 40 7.31 -6.83 2.14
CA GLY A 40 8.53 -6.27 1.57
C GLY A 40 9.49 -5.68 2.61
N GLY A 41 9.15 -5.74 3.90
CA GLY A 41 9.96 -5.27 5.01
C GLY A 41 9.56 -3.89 5.53
N VAL A 42 8.73 -3.13 4.80
CA VAL A 42 8.31 -1.78 5.23
C VAL A 42 7.48 -1.87 6.49
N ARG A 43 7.76 -1.04 7.50
CA ARG A 43 6.88 -0.89 8.66
C ARG A 43 6.18 0.44 8.62
N PHE A 44 4.87 0.40 8.82
CA PHE A 44 4.03 1.57 9.00
C PHE A 44 3.93 1.88 10.50
N VAL A 45 4.27 3.09 10.90
CA VAL A 45 4.28 3.53 12.30
C VAL A 45 3.38 4.74 12.47
N GLU A 46 2.53 4.75 13.49
CA GLU A 46 1.78 5.97 13.85
C GLU A 46 2.67 6.88 14.67
N ILE A 47 2.85 8.12 14.20
CA ILE A 47 3.64 9.15 14.85
C ILE A 47 2.67 10.18 15.42
N GLU A 48 2.65 10.31 16.75
CA GLU A 48 1.78 11.26 17.44
C GLU A 48 2.02 12.69 16.91
N GLY A 49 0.94 13.35 16.51
CA GLY A 49 0.98 14.70 15.95
C GLY A 49 1.47 14.82 14.50
N ALA A 50 1.91 13.74 13.86
CA ALA A 50 2.41 13.74 12.48
C ALA A 50 1.73 12.73 11.54
N GLY A 51 1.00 11.75 12.09
CA GLY A 51 0.29 10.71 11.32
C GLY A 51 1.19 9.52 10.98
N THR A 52 0.86 8.80 9.92
CA THR A 52 1.57 7.56 9.56
C THR A 52 2.95 7.84 8.95
N GLY A 53 4.01 7.36 9.60
CA GLY A 53 5.37 7.27 9.07
C GLY A 53 5.71 5.90 8.48
N LEU A 54 6.82 5.83 7.75
CA LEU A 54 7.38 4.61 7.19
C LEU A 54 8.82 4.41 7.68
N CYS A 55 9.17 3.20 8.09
CA CYS A 55 10.56 2.82 8.33
C CYS A 55 10.93 1.53 7.59
N LEU A 56 12.22 1.41 7.25
CA LEU A 56 12.81 0.18 6.75
C LEU A 56 13.38 -0.59 7.94
N PRO A 57 13.38 -1.93 7.91
CA PRO A 57 14.05 -2.72 8.93
C PRO A 57 15.57 -2.57 8.75
N ASP A 58 16.30 -2.58 9.87
CA ASP A 58 17.77 -2.61 9.89
C ASP A 58 18.34 -3.91 9.29
#